data_AF-A0A958IAG2-F1
#
_entry.id   AF-A0A958IAG2-F1
#
_cell.length_a   1.000
_cell.length_b   1.000
_cell.length_c   1.000
_cell.angle_alpha   90.00
_cell.angle_beta   90.00
_cell.angle_gamma   90.00
#
_symmetry.space_group_name_H-M   'P 1'
#
loop_
_entity.id
_entity.type
_entity.pdbx_description
1 polymer ?
#
loop_
_entity_poly.entity_id
_entity_poly.type
_entity_poly.pdbx_seq_one_letter_code
_entity_poly.pdbx_strand_id
1 'polypeptide(L)'
;MMNKLLLRFSRTVEALVEGGGYVVNVLSVLLVLTVVFDVLTSLAANSFIAAKELSWHIFAVMFLLGASYALKYDRHVRVDVFYANWPPRQKAL
;
A
#
# COMPACT_ATOMS: atom_id res chain seq x y z
N MET A 1 33.91 -10.83 -11.32
CA MET A 1 33.75 -11.21 -9.89
C MET A 1 32.99 -10.13 -9.11
N MET A 2 31.89 -9.58 -9.67
CA MET A 2 31.02 -8.57 -9.02
C MET A 2 29.73 -9.20 -8.45
N ASN A 3 29.64 -10.54 -8.42
CA ASN A 3 28.45 -11.21 -8.96
C ASN A 3 27.63 -12.10 -8.01
N LYS A 4 28.00 -12.27 -6.74
CA LYS A 4 27.20 -13.13 -5.83
C LYS A 4 26.64 -12.39 -4.63
N LEU A 5 27.40 -11.44 -4.08
CA LEU A 5 26.95 -10.61 -2.97
C LEU A 5 25.80 -9.68 -3.38
N LEU A 6 25.96 -8.95 -4.50
CA LEU A 6 24.93 -8.06 -5.03
C LEU A 6 23.65 -8.81 -5.44
N LEU A 7 23.79 -9.98 -6.08
CA LEU A 7 22.64 -10.82 -6.44
C LEU A 7 21.94 -11.46 -5.24
N ARG A 8 22.66 -11.71 -4.14
CA ARG A 8 22.05 -12.15 -2.88
C ARG A 8 21.30 -10.99 -2.23
N PHE A 9 21.92 -9.81 -2.18
CA PHE A 9 21.30 -8.61 -1.62
C PHE A 9 20.01 -8.25 -2.37
N SER A 10 20.05 -8.18 -3.70
CA SER A 10 18.86 -7.91 -4.53
C SER A 10 17.75 -8.93 -4.29
N ARG A 11 18.08 -10.23 -4.23
CA ARG A 11 17.09 -11.27 -3.91
C ARG A 11 16.49 -11.13 -2.51
N THR A 12 17.29 -10.76 -1.51
CA THR A 12 16.78 -10.50 -0.16
C THR A 12 15.82 -9.31 -0.16
N VAL A 13 16.17 -8.22 -0.84
CA VAL A 13 15.30 -7.05 -0.98
C VAL A 13 14.01 -7.42 -1.71
N GLU A 14 14.09 -8.15 -2.81
CA GLU A 14 12.92 -8.63 -3.54
C GLU A 14 12.01 -9.49 -2.67
N ALA A 15 12.58 -10.42 -1.89
CA ALA A 15 11.82 -11.27 -0.98
C ALA A 15 11.12 -10.47 0.13
N LEU A 16 11.77 -9.43 0.66
CA LEU A 16 11.16 -8.52 1.64
C LEU A 16 9.99 -7.74 1.03
N VAL A 17 10.15 -7.24 -0.21
CA VAL A 17 9.08 -6.52 -0.92
C VAL A 17 7.90 -7.45 -1.21
N GLU A 18 8.15 -8.66 -1.72
CA GLU A 18 7.10 -9.66 -1.93
C GLU A 18 6.39 -10.04 -0.63
N GLY A 19 7.14 -10.34 0.42
CA GLY A 19 6.61 -10.66 1.74
C GLY A 19 5.73 -9.54 2.30
N GLY A 20 6.18 -8.28 2.16
CA GLY A 20 5.40 -7.10 2.49
C GLY A 20 4.08 -7.03 1.72
N GLY A 21 4.09 -7.34 0.41
CA GLY A 21 2.88 -7.43 -0.41
C GLY A 21 1.86 -8.45 0.11
N TYR A 22 2.30 -9.65 0.50
CA TYR A 22 1.42 -10.65 1.11
C TYR A 22 0.81 -10.18 2.43
N VAL A 23 1.61 -9.52 3.29
CA VAL A 23 1.11 -8.94 4.54
C VAL A 23 0.06 -7.87 4.25
N VAL A 24 0.31 -6.97 3.30
CA VAL A 24 -0.65 -5.94 2.88
C VAL A 24 -1.95 -6.56 2.37
N ASN A 25 -1.88 -7.65 1.61
CA ASN A 25 -3.08 -8.35 1.13
C ASN A 25 -3.95 -8.84 2.31
N VAL A 26 -3.36 -9.52 3.29
CA VAL A 26 -4.10 -9.98 4.48
C VAL A 26 -4.63 -8.81 5.30
N LEU A 27 -3.82 -7.77 5.51
CA LEU A 27 -4.22 -6.56 6.23
C LEU A 27 -5.36 -5.82 5.51
N SER A 28 -5.44 -5.88 4.18
CA SER A 28 -6.51 -5.23 3.42
C SER A 28 -7.88 -5.83 3.74
N VAL A 29 -7.96 -7.16 3.83
CA VAL A 29 -9.18 -7.86 4.23
C VAL A 29 -9.54 -7.52 5.67
N LEU A 30 -8.55 -7.51 6.57
CA LEU A 30 -8.74 -7.18 7.98
C LEU A 30 -9.19 -5.72 8.18
N LEU A 31 -8.66 -4.78 7.40
CA LEU A 31 -9.08 -3.39 7.40
C LEU A 31 -10.55 -3.26 7.00
N VAL A 32 -10.97 -3.92 5.92
CA VAL A 32 -12.37 -3.91 5.48
C VAL A 32 -13.29 -4.45 6.57
N LEU A 33 -12.94 -5.56 7.21
CA LEU A 33 -13.71 -6.12 8.31
C LEU A 33 -13.81 -5.16 9.51
N THR A 34 -12.71 -4.47 9.84
CA THR A 34 -12.67 -3.50 10.95
C THR A 34 -13.52 -2.28 10.65
N VAL A 35 -13.48 -1.77 9.42
CA VAL A 35 -14.32 -0.64 8.97
C VAL A 35 -15.79 -1.04 8.94
N VAL A 36 -16.13 -2.22 8.44
CA VAL A 36 -17.51 -2.73 8.46
C VAL A 36 -18.01 -2.85 9.90
N PHE A 37 -17.21 -3.40 10.81
CA PHE A 37 -17.54 -3.48 12.22
C PHE A 37 -17.76 -2.09 12.85
N ASP A 38 -16.88 -1.13 12.57
CA ASP A 38 -17.00 0.24 13.06
C ASP A 38 -18.29 0.91 12.55
N VAL A 39 -18.64 0.72 11.28
CA VAL A 39 -19.88 1.26 10.70
C VAL A 39 -21.11 0.62 11.32
N LEU A 40 -21.16 -0.71 11.47
CA LEU A 40 -22.30 -1.41 12.06
C LEU A 40 -22.55 -0.98 13.51
N THR A 41 -21.48 -0.85 14.29
CA THR A 41 -21.56 -0.43 15.70
C THR A 41 -21.94 1.05 15.83
N SER A 42 -21.42 1.91 14.95
CA SER A 42 -21.80 3.31 14.86
C SER A 42 -23.29 3.50 14.50
N LEU A 43 -23.84 2.66 13.61
CA LEU A 43 -25.28 2.66 13.28
C LEU A 43 -26.14 2.25 14.48
N ALA A 44 -25.65 1.34 15.31
CA ALA A 44 -26.30 0.94 16.56
C ALA A 44 -26.11 1.95 17.71
N ALA A 45 -25.69 3.20 17.41
CA ALA A 45 -25.36 4.26 18.37
C ALA A 45 -24.25 3.90 19.39
N ASN A 46 -23.49 2.83 19.13
CA ASN A 46 -22.41 2.34 20.00
C ASN A 46 -21.08 2.45 19.25
N SER A 47 -20.61 3.67 18.96
CA SER A 47 -19.36 3.90 18.24
C SER A 47 -18.14 3.50 19.09
N PHE A 48 -17.32 2.56 18.59
CA PHE A 48 -16.08 2.16 19.23
C PHE A 48 -14.88 2.95 18.69
N ILE A 49 -14.37 3.92 19.47
CA ILE A 49 -13.18 4.70 19.09
C ILE A 49 -11.98 3.79 18.81
N ALA A 50 -11.83 2.71 19.57
CA ALA A 50 -10.75 1.73 19.36
C ALA A 50 -10.78 1.08 17.96
N ALA A 51 -11.95 0.85 17.38
CA ALA A 51 -12.06 0.29 16.03
C ALA A 51 -11.61 1.30 14.96
N LYS A 52 -11.94 2.59 15.14
CA LYS A 52 -11.48 3.68 14.27
C LYS A 52 -9.96 3.86 14.34
N GLU A 53 -9.42 3.91 15.55
CA GLU A 53 -7.98 3.96 15.78
C GLU A 53 -7.28 2.77 15.13
N LEU A 54 -7.76 1.54 15.39
CA LEU A 54 -7.19 0.34 14.78
C LEU A 54 -7.20 0.39 13.25
N SER A 55 -8.29 0.89 12.65
CA SER A 55 -8.40 1.06 11.19
C SER A 55 -7.31 1.98 10.64
N TRP A 56 -7.06 3.12 11.30
CA TRP A 56 -6.00 4.06 10.91
C TRP A 56 -4.61 3.43 11.00
N HIS A 57 -4.34 2.65 12.06
CA HIS A 57 -3.05 1.98 12.24
C HIS A 57 -2.82 0.88 11.20
N ILE A 58 -3.84 0.06 10.91
CA ILE A 58 -3.76 -0.95 9.84
C ILE A 58 -3.47 -0.28 8.50
N PHE A 59 -4.21 0.80 8.20
CA PHE A 59 -4.00 1.56 6.96
C PHE A 59 -2.58 2.13 6.85
N ALA A 60 -2.04 2.71 7.93
CA ALA A 60 -0.68 3.23 7.94
C ALA A 60 0.37 2.13 7.66
N VAL A 61 0.23 0.96 8.29
CA VAL A 61 1.11 -0.20 8.03
C VAL A 61 1.00 -0.65 6.58
N MET A 62 -0.23 -0.74 6.05
CA MET A 62 -0.46 -1.09 4.64
C MET A 62 0.21 -0.10 3.69
N PHE A 63 0.13 1.19 3.96
CA PHE A 63 0.73 2.22 3.13
C PHE A 63 2.26 2.12 3.11
N LEU A 64 2.88 1.99 4.30
CA LEU A 64 4.33 1.92 4.43
C LEU A 64 4.93 0.67 3.76
N LEU A 65 4.31 -0.49 3.93
CA LEU A 65 4.77 -1.73 3.30
C LEU A 65 4.40 -1.80 1.82
N GLY A 66 3.18 -1.38 1.47
CA GLY A 66 2.62 -1.48 0.14
C GLY A 66 3.24 -0.52 -0.88
N ALA A 67 3.79 0.62 -0.44
CA ALA A 67 4.45 1.57 -1.34
C ALA A 67 5.61 0.94 -2.12
N SER A 68 6.45 0.13 -1.46
CA SER A 68 7.57 -0.56 -2.09
C SER A 68 7.11 -1.62 -3.10
N TYR A 69 6.05 -2.36 -2.76
CA TYR A 69 5.43 -3.37 -3.62
C TYR A 69 4.79 -2.72 -4.85
N ALA A 70 4.01 -1.66 -4.66
CA ALA A 70 3.39 -0.91 -5.75
C ALA A 70 4.45 -0.32 -6.69
N LEU A 71 5.58 0.18 -6.16
CA LEU A 71 6.68 0.68 -6.97
C LEU A 71 7.35 -0.44 -7.78
N LYS A 72 7.58 -1.61 -7.18
CA LYS A 72 8.19 -2.77 -7.86
C LYS A 72 7.39 -3.18 -9.12
N TYR A 73 6.07 -3.13 -9.05
CA TYR A 73 5.17 -3.54 -10.14
C TYR A 73 4.69 -2.38 -11.03
N ASP A 74 5.23 -1.18 -10.83
CA ASP A 74 4.78 0.05 -11.47
C ASP A 74 3.25 0.29 -11.35
N ARG A 75 2.70 -0.09 -10.19
CA ARG A 75 1.29 0.06 -9.81
C ARG A 75 1.06 1.17 -8.78
N HIS A 76 2.09 1.97 -8.50
CA HIS A 76 1.90 3.14 -7.66
C HIS A 76 0.92 4.09 -8.36
N VAL A 77 -0.04 4.64 -7.61
CA VAL A 77 -1.02 5.58 -8.17
C VAL A 77 -0.26 6.82 -8.65
N ARG A 78 -0.15 7.00 -9.96
CA ARG A 78 0.34 8.23 -10.58
C ARG A 78 -0.82 9.20 -10.64
N VAL A 79 -0.69 10.35 -9.99
CA VAL A 79 -1.72 11.41 -9.99
C VAL A 79 -1.70 12.22 -11.31
N ASP A 80 -0.86 11.83 -12.24
CA ASP A 80 -0.56 12.49 -13.51
C ASP A 80 -1.65 12.30 -14.59
N VAL A 81 -2.93 12.41 -14.23
CA VAL A 81 -4.08 12.20 -15.13
C VAL A 81 -4.06 13.20 -16.30
N PHE A 82 -3.70 14.45 -16.02
CA PHE A 82 -3.63 15.50 -17.05
C PHE A 82 -2.33 15.42 -17.85
N TYR A 83 -1.20 15.14 -17.19
CA TYR A 83 0.11 15.05 -17.85
C TYR A 83 0.21 13.86 -18.82
N ALA A 84 -0.48 12.74 -18.53
CA ALA A 84 -0.51 11.58 -19.42
C ALA A 84 -1.01 11.95 -20.84
N ASN A 85 -2.05 12.78 -20.92
CA ASN A 85 -2.72 13.18 -22.16
C ASN A 85 -2.15 14.46 -22.80
N TRP A 86 -1.15 15.11 -22.20
CA TRP A 86 -0.60 16.33 -22.76
C TRP A 86 0.22 16.09 -24.05
N PRO A 87 0.12 16.98 -25.04
CA PRO A 87 0.95 16.95 -26.24
C PRO A 87 2.43 17.18 -25.90
N PRO A 88 3.37 16.70 -26.74
CA PRO A 88 4.81 16.71 -26.45
C PRO A 88 5.38 18.08 -26.03
N ARG A 89 4.82 19.18 -26.57
CA ARG A 89 5.22 20.55 -26.25
C ARG A 89 4.90 20.98 -24.82
N GLN A 90 3.87 20.41 -24.19
CA GLN A 90 3.50 20.71 -22.80
C GLN A 90 4.16 19.78 -21.80
N LYS A 91 4.63 18.59 -22.21
CA LYS A 91 5.40 17.68 -21.35
C LYS A 91 6.83 18.19 -21.05
N ALA A 92 7.34 19.11 -21.87
CA ALA A 92 8.70 19.65 -21.78
C ALA A 92 8.80 20.97 -20.98
N LEU A 93 7.67 21.52 -20.51
CA LEU A 93 7.60 22.68 -19.61
C LEU A 93 7.35 22.20 -18.19
#